data_AF-A0AA40E034-F1
#
_entry.id   AF-A0AA40E034-F1
#
_cell.length_a   1.000
_cell.length_b   1.000
_cell.length_c   1.000
_cell.angle_alpha   90.00
_cell.angle_beta   90.00
_cell.angle_gamma   90.00
#
_symmetry.space_group_name_H-M   'P 1'
#
loop_
_entity.id
_entity.type
_entity.pdbx_description
1 polymer ?
#
loop_
_entity_poly.entity_id
_entity_poly.type
_entity_poly.pdbx_seq_one_letter_code
_entity_poly.pdbx_strand_id
1 'polypeptide(L)'
;MAKLPQASSDALPRITLSQKTLRSLMISGVMKRPSPLQNNLELRGDQPCISTDNPIKTSIKALNKDFDQLAIITQQSHKLYTLRIRAWGFRCPEPFDSTEDCLPLPTIQALLLVENLRVLVLDLSGGFLNSSGQQGNGYHLCPAIGALLCTLRTLHLRMRSICPDVLISRHSNSSLQLSEVVINLTAHSKRCGSQGEGLLQLKADLCEQAEALATQMAFPEFETKSLHVLTGKTMILEDASETESEIILDDEFSTFLDE
;
A
#
# COMPACT_ATOMS: atom_id res chain seq x y z
N MET A 1 -11.73 -11.04 41.72
CA MET A 1 -11.65 -10.80 40.26
C MET A 1 -11.29 -9.34 40.05
N ALA A 2 -10.04 -9.05 39.66
CA ALA A 2 -9.58 -7.69 39.42
C ALA A 2 -9.92 -7.28 37.99
N LYS A 3 -10.60 -6.13 37.82
CA LYS A 3 -11.00 -5.57 36.53
C LYS A 3 -9.78 -4.90 35.90
N LEU A 4 -9.25 -5.47 34.82
CA LEU A 4 -8.15 -4.87 34.06
C LEU A 4 -8.60 -3.51 33.50
N PRO A 5 -7.76 -2.46 33.59
CA PRO A 5 -8.09 -1.16 33.03
C PRO A 5 -8.10 -1.23 31.50
N GLN A 6 -9.23 -0.86 30.90
CA GLN A 6 -9.31 -0.58 29.46
C GLN A 6 -8.43 0.64 29.17
N ALA A 7 -7.36 0.44 28.41
CA ALA A 7 -6.55 1.53 27.88
C ALA A 7 -7.42 2.38 26.95
N SER A 8 -7.56 3.68 27.26
CA SER A 8 -8.17 4.62 26.31
C SER A 8 -7.23 4.77 25.12
N SER A 9 -7.73 4.40 23.94
CA SER A 9 -7.05 4.72 22.68
C SER A 9 -7.25 6.22 22.43
N ASP A 10 -6.32 7.02 22.94
CA ASP A 10 -6.29 8.45 22.66
C ASP A 10 -6.05 8.65 21.17
N ALA A 11 -7.06 9.17 20.47
CA ALA A 11 -7.03 9.36 19.03
C ALA A 11 -5.95 10.40 18.66
N LEU A 12 -4.83 9.92 18.11
CA LEU A 12 -3.73 10.78 17.66
C LEU A 12 -4.20 11.77 16.59
N PRO A 13 -3.65 13.00 16.58
CA PRO A 13 -3.95 13.98 15.54
C PRO A 13 -3.57 13.42 14.17
N ARG A 14 -4.54 13.42 13.26
CA ARG A 14 -4.45 12.87 11.90
C ARG A 14 -4.55 14.01 10.91
N ILE A 15 -3.47 14.23 10.15
CA ILE A 15 -3.47 15.20 9.05
C ILE A 15 -3.81 14.45 7.78
N THR A 16 -5.04 14.59 7.32
CA THR A 16 -5.46 14.13 5.99
C THR A 16 -5.25 15.26 5.00
N LEU A 17 -4.32 15.05 4.06
CA LEU A 17 -4.04 16.02 3.00
C LEU A 17 -4.87 15.67 1.77
N SER A 18 -5.95 16.41 1.53
CA SER A 18 -6.54 16.52 0.19
C SER A 18 -5.62 17.38 -0.68
N GLN A 19 -5.72 17.26 -2.02
CA GLN A 19 -4.98 18.15 -2.94
C GLN A 19 -5.19 19.63 -2.61
N LYS A 20 -6.42 20.03 -2.24
CA LYS A 20 -6.77 21.39 -1.82
C LYS A 20 -6.07 21.77 -0.51
N THR A 21 -6.04 20.86 0.45
CA THR A 21 -5.36 21.06 1.75
C THR A 21 -3.86 21.21 1.57
N LEU A 22 -3.26 20.37 0.72
CA LEU A 22 -1.83 20.39 0.44
C LEU A 22 -1.42 21.73 -0.20
N ARG A 23 -2.17 22.20 -1.20
CA ARG A 23 -1.95 23.53 -1.79
C ARG A 23 -2.10 24.67 -0.77
N SER A 24 -3.12 24.62 0.08
CA SER A 24 -3.31 25.62 1.15
C SER A 24 -2.13 25.66 2.12
N LEU A 25 -1.60 24.48 2.47
CA LEU A 25 -0.44 24.35 3.34
C LEU A 25 0.81 24.98 2.70
N MET A 26 1.02 24.76 1.40
CA MET A 26 2.16 25.35 0.67
C MET A 26 2.03 26.87 0.50
N ILE A 27 0.83 27.38 0.20
CA ILE A 27 0.59 28.82 0.02
C ILE A 27 0.76 29.59 1.34
N SER A 28 0.47 28.95 2.48
CA SER A 28 0.50 29.63 3.79
C SER A 28 1.87 30.14 4.24
N GLY A 29 2.96 29.76 3.55
CA GLY A 29 4.31 30.28 3.85
C GLY A 29 4.81 29.95 5.26
N VAL A 30 4.16 29.03 5.98
CA VAL A 30 4.51 28.58 7.34
C VAL A 30 5.71 27.61 7.26
N MET A 31 6.83 28.09 6.72
CA MET A 31 8.08 27.33 6.60
C MET A 31 9.18 27.83 7.56
N LYS A 32 8.90 28.87 8.37
CA LYS A 32 9.86 29.41 9.37
C LYS A 32 9.80 28.72 10.73
N ARG A 33 8.94 27.72 10.92
CA ARG A 33 8.81 26.92 12.16
C ARG A 33 9.07 25.44 11.86
N PRO A 34 9.56 24.65 12.85
CA PRO A 34 9.81 23.22 12.66
C PRO A 34 8.56 22.53 12.09
N SER A 35 8.79 21.57 11.19
CA SER A 35 7.78 20.97 10.31
C SER A 35 6.44 20.70 11.03
N PRO A 36 5.31 21.18 10.48
CA PRO A 36 3.99 20.99 11.09
C PRO A 36 3.51 19.52 11.03
N LEU A 37 4.20 18.67 10.27
CA LEU A 37 3.95 17.24 10.20
C LEU A 37 4.41 16.56 11.49
N GLN A 38 3.52 16.57 12.48
CA GLN A 38 3.69 15.74 13.66
C GLN A 38 3.03 14.39 13.41
N ASN A 39 3.77 13.32 13.70
CA ASN A 39 3.27 11.96 13.90
C ASN A 39 2.81 11.23 12.63
N ASN A 40 1.82 11.76 11.92
CA ASN A 40 1.07 11.04 10.89
C ASN A 40 0.91 11.86 9.61
N LEU A 41 1.23 11.26 8.46
CA LEU A 41 0.95 11.80 7.14
C LEU A 41 0.00 10.85 6.39
N GLU A 42 -1.19 11.33 6.02
CA GLU A 42 -2.11 10.58 5.15
C GLU A 42 -2.30 11.30 3.81
N LEU A 43 -1.94 10.62 2.73
CA LEU A 43 -2.21 11.03 1.36
C LEU A 43 -3.40 10.25 0.80
N ARG A 44 -4.40 10.97 0.29
CA ARG A 44 -5.53 10.42 -0.45
C ARG A 44 -5.55 11.02 -1.85
N GLY A 45 -5.35 10.17 -2.85
CA GLY A 45 -5.56 10.53 -4.25
C GLY A 45 -6.97 10.17 -4.67
N ASP A 46 -7.86 11.16 -4.71
CA ASP A 46 -9.16 11.06 -5.39
C ASP A 46 -9.03 11.87 -6.69
N GLN A 47 -8.80 11.18 -7.82
CA GLN A 47 -8.67 11.87 -9.10
C GLN A 47 -10.04 11.92 -9.79
N PRO A 48 -10.64 13.12 -9.97
CA PRO A 48 -11.86 13.24 -10.75
C PRO A 48 -11.58 12.89 -12.23
N CYS A 49 -12.50 12.16 -12.86
CA CYS A 49 -12.49 11.94 -14.31
C CYS A 49 -12.65 13.30 -15.01
N ILE A 50 -11.56 13.87 -15.55
CA ILE A 50 -11.61 15.16 -16.24
C ILE A 50 -11.54 14.90 -17.75
N SER A 51 -12.54 15.44 -18.45
CA SER A 51 -12.72 15.39 -19.91
C SER A 51 -11.52 15.99 -20.67
N THR A 52 -11.27 15.45 -21.86
CA THR A 52 -10.06 15.42 -22.70
C THR A 52 -9.60 16.73 -23.35
N ASP A 53 -9.84 17.89 -22.74
CA ASP A 53 -9.24 19.14 -23.22
C ASP A 53 -7.95 19.48 -22.46
N ASN A 54 -7.07 20.26 -23.10
CA ASN A 54 -5.66 20.57 -22.73
C ASN A 54 -5.25 20.98 -21.28
N PRO A 55 -6.10 21.28 -20.25
CA PRO A 55 -5.66 21.52 -18.86
C PRO A 55 -4.90 20.40 -18.11
N ILE A 56 -4.92 19.15 -18.57
CA ILE A 56 -4.43 17.99 -17.79
C ILE A 56 -2.92 18.07 -17.52
N LYS A 57 -2.11 18.39 -18.54
CA LYS A 57 -0.64 18.39 -18.43
C LYS A 57 -0.11 19.42 -17.43
N THR A 58 -0.79 20.57 -17.33
CA THR A 58 -0.41 21.63 -16.38
C THR A 58 -0.78 21.23 -14.95
N SER A 59 -1.93 20.57 -14.76
CA SER A 59 -2.36 20.07 -13.44
C SER A 59 -1.41 19.01 -12.88
N ILE A 60 -1.01 18.04 -13.71
CA ILE A 60 -0.05 16.97 -13.33
C ILE A 60 1.30 17.58 -12.94
N LYS A 61 1.82 18.54 -13.71
CA LYS A 61 3.09 19.21 -13.37
C LYS A 61 3.00 19.98 -12.05
N ALA A 62 1.89 20.63 -11.76
CA ALA A 62 1.69 21.33 -10.48
C ALA A 62 1.63 20.34 -9.31
N LEU A 63 0.89 19.24 -9.48
CA LEU A 63 0.83 18.14 -8.52
C LEU A 63 2.21 17.53 -8.23
N ASN A 64 3.01 17.29 -9.27
CA ASN A 64 4.36 16.74 -9.09
C ASN A 64 5.25 17.67 -8.26
N LYS A 65 5.19 18.99 -8.48
CA LYS A 65 5.92 19.97 -7.66
C LYS A 65 5.46 19.96 -6.21
N ASP A 66 4.14 19.93 -6.00
CA ASP A 66 3.53 19.84 -4.68
C ASP A 66 4.00 18.58 -3.93
N PHE A 67 4.13 17.47 -4.65
CA PHE A 67 4.61 16.19 -4.15
C PHE A 67 6.12 16.17 -3.85
N ASP A 68 6.95 16.75 -4.72
CA ASP A 68 8.39 16.89 -4.51
C ASP A 68 8.65 17.70 -3.23
N GLN A 69 7.91 18.81 -3.05
CA GLN A 69 8.00 19.63 -1.86
C GLN A 69 7.55 18.88 -0.61
N LEU A 70 6.46 18.11 -0.70
CA LEU A 70 6.01 17.27 0.40
C LEU A 70 7.08 16.24 0.80
N ALA A 71 7.72 15.60 -0.18
CA ALA A 71 8.80 14.65 0.09
C ALA A 71 9.95 15.30 0.86
N ILE A 72 10.38 16.51 0.46
CA ILE A 72 11.41 17.28 1.16
C ILE A 72 11.01 17.55 2.62
N ILE A 73 9.80 18.06 2.87
CA ILE A 73 9.32 18.36 4.23
C ILE A 73 9.27 17.09 5.09
N THR A 74 8.82 15.99 4.48
CA THR A 74 8.66 14.68 5.10
C THR A 74 10.01 14.11 5.51
N GLN A 75 11.00 14.13 4.62
CA GLN A 75 12.37 13.69 4.89
C GLN A 75 13.06 14.52 5.99
N GLN A 76 12.78 15.82 6.05
CA GLN A 76 13.30 16.71 7.09
C GLN A 76 12.58 16.56 8.44
N SER A 77 11.44 15.86 8.48
CA SER A 77 10.67 15.67 9.71
C SER A 77 11.18 14.49 10.52
N HIS A 78 11.95 14.77 11.56
CA HIS A 78 12.37 13.80 12.58
C HIS A 78 11.21 13.30 13.46
N LYS A 79 10.03 13.91 13.37
CA LYS A 79 8.84 13.55 14.16
C LYS A 79 7.83 12.71 13.39
N LEU A 80 8.08 12.47 12.09
CA LEU A 80 7.19 11.64 11.29
C LEU A 80 7.57 10.17 11.48
N TYR A 81 6.67 9.42 12.10
CA TYR A 81 6.82 7.98 12.29
C TYR A 81 5.75 7.16 11.57
N THR A 82 4.65 7.78 11.14
CA THR A 82 3.58 7.10 10.38
C THR A 82 3.40 7.73 9.01
N LEU A 83 3.51 6.91 7.97
CA LEU A 83 3.22 7.27 6.59
C LEU A 83 2.13 6.36 6.06
N ARG A 84 1.02 6.97 5.63
CA ARG A 84 -0.12 6.28 5.04
C ARG A 84 -0.43 6.87 3.68
N ILE A 85 -0.21 6.09 2.63
CA ILE A 85 -0.52 6.50 1.25
C ILE A 85 -1.66 5.63 0.75
N ARG A 86 -2.74 6.29 0.32
CA ARG A 86 -3.92 5.65 -0.26
C ARG A 86 -4.19 6.23 -1.63
N ALA A 87 -4.07 5.38 -2.64
CA ALA A 87 -4.43 5.70 -4.02
C ALA A 87 -5.41 4.64 -4.52
N TRP A 88 -6.61 5.12 -4.80
CA TRP A 88 -7.72 4.30 -5.25
C TRP A 88 -7.92 4.65 -6.71
N GLY A 89 -7.79 3.66 -7.60
CA GLY A 89 -8.08 3.88 -9.01
C GLY A 89 -9.57 4.17 -9.16
N PHE A 90 -9.91 5.29 -9.79
CA PHE A 90 -11.29 5.53 -10.19
C PHE A 90 -11.58 4.71 -11.45
N ARG A 91 -12.67 3.92 -11.46
CA ARG A 91 -13.13 3.28 -12.69
C ARG A 91 -13.78 4.36 -13.54
N CYS A 92 -13.09 4.84 -14.57
CA CYS A 92 -13.73 5.67 -15.57
C CYS A 92 -14.76 4.80 -16.33
N PRO A 93 -16.01 5.24 -16.52
CA PRO A 93 -17.03 4.48 -17.25
C PRO A 93 -16.71 4.26 -18.73
N GLU A 94 -15.69 4.94 -19.27
CA GLU A 94 -15.33 4.86 -20.68
C GLU A 94 -14.39 3.69 -20.99
N PRO A 95 -14.49 3.09 -22.20
CA PRO A 95 -13.77 1.88 -22.61
C PRO A 95 -12.26 2.09 -22.87
N PHE A 96 -11.63 3.11 -22.29
CA PHE A 96 -10.21 3.34 -22.48
C PHE A 96 -9.39 2.42 -21.57
N ASP A 97 -8.67 1.50 -22.20
CA ASP A 97 -7.73 0.53 -21.57
C ASP A 97 -6.59 1.17 -20.75
N SER A 98 -6.47 2.50 -20.74
CA SER A 98 -5.51 3.21 -19.91
C SER A 98 -6.09 3.48 -18.53
N THR A 99 -5.89 2.55 -17.60
CA THR A 99 -5.98 2.85 -16.18
C THR A 99 -4.91 3.90 -15.87
N GLU A 100 -5.29 5.18 -15.84
CA GLU A 100 -4.35 6.24 -15.52
C GLU A 100 -3.97 6.18 -14.04
N ASP A 101 -2.66 6.12 -13.80
CA ASP A 101 -2.14 5.98 -12.46
C ASP A 101 -2.16 7.34 -11.74
N CYS A 102 -2.59 7.35 -10.48
CA CYS A 102 -2.89 8.60 -9.77
C CYS A 102 -1.67 9.20 -9.04
N LEU A 103 -0.58 8.43 -8.87
CA LEU A 103 0.59 8.86 -8.12
C LEU A 103 1.89 8.61 -8.89
N PRO A 104 2.78 9.62 -9.00
CA PRO A 104 4.11 9.45 -9.58
C PRO A 104 4.96 8.51 -8.71
N LEU A 105 5.57 7.51 -9.34
CA LEU A 105 6.48 6.58 -8.65
C LEU A 105 7.65 7.28 -7.93
N PRO A 106 8.35 8.28 -8.54
CA PRO A 106 9.49 8.93 -7.89
C PRO A 106 9.09 9.64 -6.59
N THR A 107 7.90 10.22 -6.54
CA THR A 107 7.36 10.85 -5.33
C THR A 107 7.20 9.84 -4.21
N ILE A 108 6.58 8.69 -4.48
CA ILE A 108 6.38 7.67 -3.45
C ILE A 108 7.73 7.15 -2.96
N GLN A 109 8.67 6.90 -3.87
CA GLN A 109 10.03 6.52 -3.50
C GLN A 109 10.67 7.57 -2.57
N ALA A 110 10.55 8.86 -2.90
CA ALA A 110 11.09 9.92 -2.06
C ALA A 110 10.43 9.98 -0.67
N LEU A 111 9.13 9.72 -0.57
CA LEU A 111 8.41 9.63 0.72
C LEU A 111 8.83 8.40 1.55
N LEU A 112 9.28 7.33 0.90
CA LEU A 112 9.81 6.14 1.57
C LEU A 112 11.24 6.33 2.09
N LEU A 113 11.95 7.41 1.77
CA LEU A 113 13.30 7.67 2.27
C LEU A 113 13.33 8.28 3.69
N VAL A 114 12.22 8.22 4.44
CA VAL A 114 12.12 8.78 5.79
C VAL A 114 12.73 7.82 6.80
N GLU A 115 13.84 8.21 7.42
CA GLU A 115 14.63 7.35 8.31
C GLU A 115 13.90 6.92 9.60
N ASN A 116 13.01 7.77 10.11
CA ASN A 116 12.34 7.56 11.40
C ASN A 116 10.99 6.83 11.30
N LEU A 117 10.69 6.26 10.13
CA LEU A 117 9.40 5.63 9.89
C LEU A 117 9.24 4.35 10.72
N ARG A 118 8.13 4.26 11.45
CA ARG A 118 7.73 3.10 12.28
C ARG A 118 6.51 2.40 11.73
N VAL A 119 5.62 3.13 11.06
CA VAL A 119 4.38 2.60 10.51
C VAL A 119 4.29 3.00 9.04
N LEU A 120 4.23 2.00 8.16
CA LEU A 120 4.01 2.20 6.74
C LEU A 120 2.71 1.51 6.31
N VAL A 121 1.80 2.28 5.73
CA VAL A 121 0.57 1.78 5.14
C VAL A 121 0.49 2.23 3.69
N LEU A 122 0.65 1.31 2.75
CA LEU A 122 0.50 1.56 1.32
C LEU A 122 -0.73 0.81 0.80
N ASP A 123 -1.74 1.56 0.39
CA ASP A 123 -2.95 1.04 -0.26
C ASP A 123 -3.03 1.64 -1.66
N LEU A 124 -2.38 0.97 -2.60
CA LEU A 124 -2.08 1.40 -3.97
C LEU A 124 -2.73 0.39 -4.93
N SER A 125 -4.04 0.55 -5.13
CA SER A 125 -4.83 -0.35 -6.00
C SER A 125 -4.67 -0.05 -7.49
N GLY A 126 -4.23 1.16 -7.84
CA GLY A 126 -3.82 1.55 -9.19
C GLY A 126 -2.41 1.09 -9.54
N GLY A 127 -1.99 1.27 -10.80
CA GLY A 127 -0.58 1.18 -11.17
C GLY A 127 0.18 2.47 -10.81
N PHE A 128 1.37 2.65 -11.41
CA PHE A 128 2.19 3.85 -11.26
C PHE A 128 2.50 4.47 -12.63
N LEU A 129 2.38 5.81 -12.72
CA LEU A 129 2.71 6.52 -13.96
C LEU A 129 4.22 6.39 -14.21
N ASN A 130 4.58 5.62 -15.23
CA ASN A 130 5.93 5.65 -15.77
C ASN A 130 6.04 6.88 -16.68
N SER A 131 6.80 7.88 -16.25
CA SER A 131 6.92 9.19 -16.89
C SER A 131 7.50 9.18 -18.31
N SER A 132 7.96 8.04 -18.83
CA SER A 132 8.71 7.98 -20.09
C SER A 132 8.10 7.12 -21.21
N GLY A 133 6.96 6.44 -21.01
CA GLY A 133 6.41 5.51 -22.03
C GLY A 133 7.32 4.31 -22.37
N GLN A 134 8.58 4.34 -21.92
CA GLN A 134 9.45 3.18 -21.89
C GLN A 134 9.08 2.37 -20.66
N GLN A 135 8.53 1.20 -20.92
CA GLN A 135 8.28 0.12 -19.97
C GLN A 135 9.64 -0.44 -19.50
N GLY A 136 10.40 0.40 -18.77
CA GLY A 136 11.72 0.08 -18.26
C GLY A 136 11.59 -0.83 -17.04
N ASN A 137 12.11 -2.04 -17.17
CA ASN A 137 12.08 -3.18 -16.25
C ASN A 137 12.66 -2.96 -14.82
N GLY A 138 12.80 -1.73 -14.32
CA GLY A 138 13.66 -1.47 -13.15
C GLY A 138 13.03 -0.75 -11.96
N TYR A 139 11.91 -0.05 -12.12
CA TYR A 139 11.43 0.84 -11.06
C TYR A 139 10.16 0.28 -10.43
N HIS A 140 10.32 -0.34 -9.26
CA HIS A 140 9.22 -0.72 -8.38
C HIS A 140 9.53 -0.30 -6.93
N LEU A 141 8.50 -0.21 -6.10
CA LEU A 141 8.66 0.28 -4.72
C LEU A 141 9.26 -0.77 -3.78
N CYS A 142 9.23 -2.05 -4.15
CA CYS A 142 9.57 -3.15 -3.24
C CYS A 142 10.97 -3.04 -2.62
N PRO A 143 12.06 -2.70 -3.36
CA PRO A 143 13.38 -2.54 -2.78
C PRO A 143 13.47 -1.39 -1.77
N ALA A 144 12.72 -0.31 -1.99
CA ALA A 144 12.65 0.82 -1.07
C ALA A 144 11.89 0.45 0.20
N ILE A 145 10.80 -0.32 0.07
CA ILE A 145 10.04 -0.84 1.21
C ILE A 145 10.86 -1.85 2.02
N GLY A 146 11.54 -2.80 1.36
CA GLY A 146 12.40 -3.79 2.02
C GLY A 146 13.54 -3.14 2.82
N ALA A 147 14.08 -2.02 2.32
CA ALA A 147 15.08 -1.22 3.05
C ALA A 147 14.55 -0.59 4.35
N LEU A 148 13.23 -0.41 4.49
CA LEU A 148 12.60 0.15 5.69
C LEU A 148 12.29 -0.90 6.76
N LEU A 149 12.40 -2.19 6.47
CA LEU A 149 12.01 -3.25 7.43
C LEU A 149 12.78 -3.17 8.76
N CYS A 150 14.01 -2.65 8.75
CA CYS A 150 14.81 -2.48 9.97
C CYS A 150 14.32 -1.35 10.87
N THR A 151 13.58 -0.37 10.34
CA THR A 151 13.06 0.77 11.11
C THR A 151 11.58 0.59 11.47
N LEU A 152 10.82 -0.14 10.63
CA LEU A 152 9.40 -0.36 10.79
C LEU A 152 9.05 -1.28 11.97
N ARG A 153 7.91 -0.97 12.59
CA ARG A 153 7.15 -1.82 13.52
C ARG A 153 5.92 -2.42 12.86
N THR A 154 5.30 -1.66 11.95
CA THR A 154 4.07 -2.06 11.27
C THR A 154 4.20 -1.80 9.77
N LEU A 155 3.92 -2.82 8.96
CA LEU A 155 3.95 -2.76 7.50
C LEU A 155 2.63 -3.30 6.94
N HIS A 156 1.82 -2.42 6.31
CA HIS A 156 0.57 -2.82 5.66
C HIS A 156 0.66 -2.48 4.19
N LEU A 157 0.58 -3.49 3.33
CA LEU A 157 0.69 -3.36 1.89
C LEU A 157 -0.57 -3.89 1.21
N ARG A 158 -1.09 -3.10 0.28
CA ARG A 158 -2.06 -3.52 -0.73
C ARG A 158 -1.62 -2.89 -2.04
N MET A 159 -1.02 -3.67 -2.92
CA MET A 159 -0.41 -3.18 -4.16
C MET A 159 -0.80 -4.07 -5.34
N ARG A 160 -0.99 -3.46 -6.51
CA ARG A 160 -1.23 -4.21 -7.76
C ARG A 160 0.01 -4.95 -8.25
N SER A 161 1.19 -4.34 -8.13
CA SER A 161 2.47 -4.96 -8.50
C SER A 161 3.34 -5.06 -7.25
N ILE A 162 3.65 -6.28 -6.80
CA ILE A 162 4.43 -6.52 -5.59
C ILE A 162 5.42 -7.66 -5.83
N CYS A 163 6.61 -7.55 -5.26
CA CYS A 163 7.67 -8.55 -5.38
C CYS A 163 7.86 -9.22 -4.03
N PRO A 164 8.16 -10.53 -3.97
CA PRO A 164 8.50 -11.21 -2.71
C PRO A 164 9.64 -10.52 -1.95
N ASP A 165 10.60 -9.97 -2.68
CA ASP A 165 11.73 -9.18 -2.17
C ASP A 165 11.34 -7.96 -1.32
N VAL A 166 10.06 -7.55 -1.33
CA VAL A 166 9.54 -6.52 -0.43
C VAL A 166 9.70 -6.87 1.04
N LEU A 167 9.79 -8.17 1.35
CA LEU A 167 9.95 -8.72 2.70
C LEU A 167 11.41 -9.06 3.03
N ILE A 168 12.35 -8.84 2.11
CA ILE A 168 13.77 -9.11 2.34
C ILE A 168 14.41 -7.88 2.98
N SER A 169 14.84 -8.01 4.24
CA SER A 169 15.68 -7.00 4.90
C SER A 169 17.07 -6.99 4.26
N ARG A 170 17.58 -5.80 3.92
CA ARG A 170 18.96 -5.65 3.43
C ARG A 170 20.01 -5.85 4.53
N HIS A 171 19.60 -5.84 5.79
CA HIS A 171 20.49 -5.94 6.94
C HIS A 171 20.17 -7.24 7.69
N SER A 172 20.99 -8.26 7.45
CA SER A 172 20.77 -9.65 7.91
C SER A 172 21.05 -9.89 9.40
N ASN A 173 21.62 -8.92 10.12
CA ASN A 173 22.27 -9.20 11.42
C ASN A 173 21.61 -8.55 12.63
N SER A 174 20.58 -7.72 12.43
CA SER A 174 19.87 -7.07 13.53
C SER A 174 18.46 -7.62 13.61
N SER A 175 18.01 -7.96 14.82
CA SER A 175 16.60 -8.26 15.07
C SER A 175 15.73 -7.10 14.57
N LEU A 176 14.69 -7.43 13.81
CA LEU A 176 13.76 -6.45 13.28
C LEU A 176 12.80 -6.03 14.40
N GLN A 177 12.50 -4.74 14.48
CA GLN A 177 11.47 -4.22 15.40
C GLN A 177 10.05 -4.43 14.87
N LEU A 178 9.92 -5.10 13.73
CA LEU A 178 8.67 -5.38 13.06
C LEU A 178 7.83 -6.33 13.92
N SER A 179 6.62 -5.90 14.25
CA SER A 179 5.64 -6.66 15.01
C SER A 179 4.43 -7.06 14.17
N GLU A 180 4.12 -6.31 13.12
CA GLU A 180 2.95 -6.54 12.27
C GLU A 180 3.29 -6.38 10.79
N VAL A 181 2.95 -7.39 9.99
CA VAL A 181 3.07 -7.39 8.54
C VAL A 181 1.76 -7.87 7.93
N VAL A 182 1.10 -7.00 7.18
CA VAL A 182 -0.16 -7.31 6.50
C VAL A 182 0.03 -7.09 5.00
N ILE A 183 -0.08 -8.15 4.21
CA ILE A 183 -0.08 -8.07 2.75
C ILE A 183 -1.44 -8.48 2.23
N ASN A 184 -2.18 -7.50 1.71
CA ASN A 184 -3.46 -7.69 1.07
C ASN A 184 -3.27 -7.82 -0.44
N LEU A 185 -3.34 -9.05 -0.93
CA LEU A 185 -3.37 -9.33 -2.36
C LEU A 185 -4.79 -9.15 -2.92
N THR A 186 -4.86 -8.81 -4.20
CA THR A 186 -6.11 -8.70 -4.95
C THR A 186 -6.07 -9.67 -6.13
N ALA A 187 -7.23 -9.94 -6.76
CA ALA A 187 -7.29 -10.76 -7.97
C ALA A 187 -6.44 -10.19 -9.14
N HIS A 188 -6.08 -8.90 -9.07
CA HIS A 188 -5.25 -8.21 -10.07
C HIS A 188 -3.79 -8.03 -9.62
N SER A 189 -3.42 -8.58 -8.46
CA SER A 189 -2.05 -8.52 -7.97
C SER A 189 -1.15 -9.41 -8.82
N LYS A 190 0.00 -8.88 -9.22
CA LYS A 190 1.00 -9.56 -10.03
C LYS A 190 2.41 -9.27 -9.51
N ARG A 191 3.36 -10.13 -9.85
CA ARG A 191 4.77 -9.91 -9.55
C ARG A 191 5.28 -8.68 -10.31
N CYS A 192 6.15 -7.87 -9.71
CA CYS A 192 6.78 -6.78 -10.47
C CYS A 192 7.71 -7.36 -11.55
N GLY A 193 7.71 -6.74 -12.74
CA GLY A 193 8.65 -7.06 -13.82
C GLY A 193 8.39 -8.35 -14.61
N SER A 194 7.63 -9.33 -14.10
CA SER A 194 7.37 -10.57 -14.83
C SER A 194 6.06 -10.52 -15.64
N GLN A 195 6.13 -11.01 -16.88
CA GLN A 195 4.97 -11.51 -17.62
C GLN A 195 4.95 -13.02 -17.40
N GLY A 196 4.10 -13.54 -16.51
CA GLY A 196 3.75 -14.97 -16.60
C GLY A 196 3.66 -15.79 -15.32
N GLU A 197 3.84 -15.22 -14.13
CA GLU A 197 3.57 -15.96 -12.89
C GLU A 197 2.19 -15.57 -12.35
N GLY A 198 1.34 -16.58 -12.14
CA GLY A 198 -0.01 -16.40 -11.63
C GLY A 198 -0.03 -15.94 -10.16
N LEU A 199 -1.19 -15.45 -9.71
CA LEU A 199 -1.41 -14.99 -8.34
C LEU A 199 -1.04 -16.06 -7.28
N LEU A 200 -1.25 -17.34 -7.60
CA LEU A 200 -0.94 -18.45 -6.70
C LEU A 200 0.57 -18.57 -6.42
N GLN A 201 1.41 -18.44 -7.45
CA GLN A 201 2.86 -18.46 -7.28
C GLN A 201 3.34 -17.24 -6.48
N LEU A 202 2.82 -16.05 -6.82
CA LEU A 202 3.14 -14.84 -6.07
C LEU A 202 2.77 -14.97 -4.58
N LYS A 203 1.64 -15.59 -4.27
CA LYS A 203 1.22 -15.88 -2.90
C LYS A 203 2.21 -16.83 -2.22
N ALA A 204 2.55 -17.95 -2.86
CA ALA A 204 3.50 -18.92 -2.32
C ALA A 204 4.86 -18.27 -2.01
N ASP A 205 5.41 -17.52 -2.97
CA ASP A 205 6.68 -16.82 -2.78
C ASP A 205 6.60 -15.78 -1.63
N LEU A 206 5.49 -15.04 -1.52
CA LEU A 206 5.31 -14.08 -0.42
C LEU A 206 5.16 -14.79 0.94
N CYS A 207 4.51 -15.94 0.99
CA CYS A 207 4.43 -16.75 2.21
C CYS A 207 5.82 -17.22 2.63
N GLU A 208 6.60 -17.79 1.71
CA GLU A 208 7.98 -18.23 1.97
C GLU A 208 8.85 -17.08 2.51
N GLN A 209 8.78 -15.89 1.89
CA GLN A 209 9.53 -14.73 2.37
C GLN A 209 9.00 -14.19 3.71
N ALA A 210 7.69 -14.29 3.98
CA ALA A 210 7.12 -13.91 5.26
C ALA A 210 7.57 -14.84 6.40
N GLU A 211 7.66 -16.14 6.13
CA GLU A 211 8.22 -17.13 7.06
C GLU A 211 9.71 -16.87 7.32
N ALA A 212 10.49 -16.55 6.29
CA ALA A 212 11.88 -16.16 6.47
C ALA A 212 12.01 -14.88 7.33
N LEU A 213 11.15 -13.90 7.08
CA LEU A 213 11.09 -12.66 7.85
C LEU A 213 10.70 -12.91 9.32
N ALA A 214 9.79 -13.85 9.58
CA ALA A 214 9.36 -14.29 10.92
C ALA A 214 10.52 -14.56 11.86
N THR A 215 11.52 -15.28 11.35
CA THR A 215 12.68 -15.74 12.12
C THR A 215 13.54 -14.57 12.60
N GLN A 216 13.39 -13.39 11.98
CA GLN A 216 14.12 -12.17 12.31
C GLN A 216 13.30 -11.19 13.17
N MET A 217 11.99 -11.44 13.33
CA MET A 217 11.08 -10.61 14.12
C MET A 217 11.14 -11.01 15.60
N ALA A 218 11.08 -10.03 16.49
CA ALA A 218 11.09 -10.29 17.93
C ALA A 218 9.79 -10.97 18.43
N PHE A 219 8.65 -10.61 17.85
CA PHE A 219 7.33 -11.11 18.23
C PHE A 219 6.45 -11.28 16.99
N PRO A 220 6.68 -12.33 16.19
CA PRO A 220 5.88 -12.56 15.01
C PRO A 220 4.44 -12.98 15.34
N GLU A 221 3.47 -12.30 14.71
CA GLU A 221 2.08 -12.76 14.62
C GLU A 221 1.76 -12.93 13.12
N PHE A 222 1.55 -14.19 12.70
CA PHE A 222 1.20 -14.51 11.32
C PHE A 222 -0.25 -14.91 11.22
N GLU A 223 -0.98 -14.25 10.34
CA GLU A 223 -2.35 -14.61 10.03
C GLU A 223 -2.60 -14.44 8.54
N THR A 224 -2.82 -15.55 7.84
CA THR A 224 -3.18 -15.54 6.42
C THR A 224 -4.70 -15.43 6.30
N LYS A 225 -5.17 -14.25 5.87
CA LYS A 225 -6.59 -14.00 5.59
C LYS A 225 -6.84 -13.94 4.10
N SER A 226 -7.92 -14.60 3.66
CA SER A 226 -8.54 -14.31 2.38
C SER A 226 -9.80 -13.46 2.59
N LEU A 227 -10.02 -12.47 1.73
CA LEU A 227 -11.27 -11.72 1.71
C LEU A 227 -12.16 -12.26 0.60
N HIS A 228 -13.31 -12.82 0.97
CA HIS A 228 -14.29 -13.24 0.01
C HIS A 228 -15.00 -12.00 -0.57
N VAL A 229 -14.65 -11.63 -1.80
CA VAL A 229 -15.04 -10.35 -2.43
C VAL A 229 -16.55 -10.15 -2.48
N LEU A 230 -17.33 -11.21 -2.69
CA LEU A 230 -18.79 -11.11 -2.82
C LEU A 230 -19.53 -10.96 -1.49
N THR A 231 -18.96 -11.49 -0.40
CA THR A 231 -19.64 -11.52 0.91
C THR A 231 -19.03 -10.53 1.90
N GLY A 232 -17.85 -9.98 1.58
CA GLY A 232 -17.07 -9.14 2.48
C GLY A 232 -16.53 -9.88 3.71
N LYS A 233 -16.73 -11.20 3.80
CA LYS A 233 -16.24 -12.01 4.93
C LYS A 233 -14.76 -12.32 4.74
N THR A 234 -13.97 -12.08 5.77
CA THR A 234 -12.60 -12.60 5.87
C THR A 234 -12.66 -14.05 6.32
N MET A 235 -12.11 -14.95 5.51
CA MET A 235 -11.89 -16.34 5.87
C MET A 235 -10.41 -16.52 6.23
N ILE A 236 -10.16 -17.11 7.39
CA ILE A 236 -8.83 -17.61 7.74
C ILE A 236 -8.57 -18.79 6.80
N LEU A 237 -7.51 -18.69 6.00
CA LEU A 237 -7.06 -19.81 5.18
C LEU A 237 -6.24 -20.71 6.09
N GLU A 238 -6.90 -21.63 6.78
CA GLU A 238 -6.19 -22.73 7.42
C GLU A 238 -5.51 -23.55 6.31
N ASP A 239 -4.24 -23.94 6.53
CA ASP A 239 -3.49 -24.74 5.57
C ASP A 239 -4.34 -25.96 5.21
N ALA A 240 -4.77 -26.00 3.95
CA ALA A 240 -5.43 -27.15 3.38
C ALA A 240 -4.39 -28.27 3.24
N SER A 241 -3.96 -28.83 4.38
CA SER A 241 -3.29 -30.12 4.41
C SER A 241 -4.32 -31.14 3.96
N GLU A 242 -4.28 -31.46 2.67
CA GLU A 242 -4.70 -32.73 2.08
C GLU A 242 -5.93 -33.36 2.73
N THR A 243 -7.06 -32.68 2.65
CA THR A 243 -8.33 -33.40 2.55
C THR A 243 -8.94 -32.98 1.24
N GLU A 244 -8.97 -33.92 0.30
CA GLU A 244 -9.81 -33.92 -0.88
C GLU A 244 -11.26 -33.72 -0.42
N SER A 245 -11.60 -32.48 -0.07
CA SER A 245 -12.96 -32.08 0.19
C SER A 245 -13.57 -31.91 -1.18
N GLU A 246 -14.11 -33.01 -1.69
CA GLU A 246 -15.03 -33.06 -2.81
C GLU A 246 -16.01 -31.89 -2.64
N ILE A 247 -15.83 -30.83 -3.45
CA ILE A 247 -16.76 -29.71 -3.47
C ILE A 247 -18.03 -30.28 -4.08
N ILE A 248 -18.92 -30.75 -3.23
CA ILE A 248 -20.31 -31.02 -3.59
C ILE A 248 -20.87 -29.64 -3.93
N LEU A 249 -20.85 -29.31 -5.22
CA LEU A 249 -21.68 -28.26 -5.76
C LEU A 249 -23.10 -28.79 -5.65
N ASP A 250 -23.84 -28.32 -4.64
CA ASP A 250 -25.28 -28.52 -4.57
C ASP A 250 -25.89 -27.92 -5.84
N ASP A 251 -26.28 -28.82 -6.74
CA ASP A 251 -26.82 -28.58 -8.08
C ASP A 251 -28.29 -28.10 -8.00
N GLU A 252 -28.58 -27.13 -7.11
CA GLU A 252 -29.94 -26.69 -6.77
C GLU A 252 -30.34 -25.36 -7.42
N PHE A 253 -29.83 -25.07 -8.64
CA PHE A 253 -30.19 -23.86 -9.40
C PHE A 253 -30.76 -24.13 -10.81
N SER A 254 -31.43 -25.27 -11.02
CA SER A 254 -32.00 -25.64 -12.32
C SER A 254 -33.54 -25.59 -12.42
N THR A 255 -34.26 -24.86 -11.55
CA THR A 255 -35.73 -24.76 -11.63
C THR A 255 -36.25 -23.33 -11.48
N PHE A 256 -35.83 -22.39 -12.34
CA PHE A 256 -36.47 -21.08 -12.44
C PHE A 256 -36.47 -20.51 -13.86
N LEU A 257 -36.81 -21.33 -14.86
CA LEU A 257 -37.25 -20.84 -16.18
C LEU A 257 -38.23 -21.86 -16.79
N ASP A 258 -39.47 -21.84 -16.31
CA ASP A 258 -40.65 -22.29 -17.04
C ASP A 258 -41.89 -21.67 -16.37
N GLU A 259 -42.19 -20.41 -16.72
CA GLU A 259 -43.55 -19.82 -16.79
C GLU A 259 -43.53 -18.51 -17.58
#